data_AF-A0AA38J9X1-F1
#
_entry.id   AF-A0AA38J9X1-F1
#
_cell.length_a   1.000
_cell.length_b   1.000
_cell.length_c   1.000
_cell.angle_alpha   90.00
_cell.angle_beta   90.00
_cell.angle_gamma   90.00
#
_symmetry.space_group_name_H-M   'P 1'
#
loop_
_entity.id
_entity.type
_entity.pdbx_description
1 polymer ?
#
loop_
_entity_poly.entity_id
_entity_poly.type
_entity_poly.pdbx_seq_one_letter_code
_entity_poly.pdbx_strand_id
1 'polypeptide(L)'
;MLVQKLFADRFTALYRMETGKTIRLNHATIINHSTRKLTRAESNASKAWLTVGETDAVIAYIIEVANQGFPLSHRQLKEHVDEIL
;
A
#
# COMPACT_ATOMS: atom_id res chain seq x y z
N MET A 1 23.86 -10.42 -8.75
CA MET A 1 22.94 -9.81 -9.75
C MET A 1 22.33 -10.83 -10.72
N LEU A 2 23.10 -11.81 -11.22
CA LEU A 2 22.64 -12.83 -12.19
C LEU A 2 21.47 -13.72 -11.73
N VAL A 3 21.47 -14.17 -10.47
CA VAL A 3 20.43 -15.09 -9.94
C VAL A 3 19.03 -14.45 -9.92
N GLN A 4 18.93 -13.17 -9.54
CA GLN A 4 17.65 -12.47 -9.43
C GLN A 4 17.03 -12.17 -10.80
N LYS A 5 17.87 -11.89 -11.79
CA LYS A 5 17.44 -11.73 -13.19
C LYS A 5 16.87 -13.05 -13.71
N LEU A 6 17.60 -14.15 -13.52
CA LEU A 6 17.15 -15.49 -13.92
C LEU A 6 15.82 -15.88 -13.26
N PHE A 7 15.65 -15.56 -11.97
CA PHE A 7 14.38 -15.79 -11.27
C PHE A 7 13.23 -14.99 -11.89
N ALA A 8 13.42 -13.70 -12.14
CA ALA A 8 12.42 -12.84 -12.75
C ALA A 8 12.00 -13.34 -14.14
N ASP A 9 12.98 -13.72 -14.96
CA ASP A 9 12.77 -14.21 -16.32
C ASP A 9 12.03 -15.56 -16.30
N ARG A 10 12.39 -16.45 -15.37
CA ARG A 10 11.71 -17.74 -15.20
C ARG A 10 10.28 -17.57 -14.69
N PHE A 11 10.04 -16.67 -13.75
CA PHE A 11 8.70 -16.40 -13.22
C PHE A 11 7.78 -15.81 -14.30
N THR A 12 8.26 -14.82 -15.04
CA THR A 12 7.50 -14.20 -16.14
C THR A 12 7.15 -15.21 -17.23
N ALA A 13 8.05 -16.15 -17.54
CA ALA A 13 7.77 -17.24 -18.47
C ALA A 13 6.67 -18.17 -17.95
N LEU A 14 6.76 -18.62 -16.69
CA LEU A 14 5.74 -19.49 -16.07
C LEU A 14 4.36 -18.82 -16.01
N TYR A 15 4.31 -17.57 -15.56
CA TYR A 15 3.06 -16.81 -15.48
C TYR A 15 2.40 -16.64 -16.84
N ARG A 16 3.20 -16.43 -17.89
CA ARG A 16 2.70 -16.37 -19.27
C ARG A 16 2.14 -17.71 -19.75
N MET A 17 2.78 -18.83 -19.38
CA MET A 17 2.28 -20.16 -19.72
C MET A 17 0.93 -20.44 -19.05
N GLU A 18 0.75 -20.06 -17.79
CA GLU A 18 -0.50 -20.30 -17.06
C GLU A 18 -1.64 -19.36 -17.45
N THR A 19 -1.35 -18.08 -17.67
CA THR A 19 -2.39 -17.05 -17.82
C THR A 19 -2.53 -16.50 -19.23
N GLY A 20 -1.58 -16.82 -20.12
CA GLY A 20 -1.45 -16.21 -21.45
C GLY A 20 -0.96 -14.75 -21.42
N LYS A 21 -0.81 -14.14 -20.24
CA LYS A 21 -0.47 -12.72 -20.09
C LYS A 21 1.02 -12.54 -19.88
N THR A 22 1.61 -11.58 -20.59
CA THR A 22 2.99 -11.16 -20.36
C THR A 22 3.01 -10.04 -19.33
N ILE A 23 3.71 -10.26 -18.22
CA ILE A 23 3.96 -9.23 -17.21
C ILE A 23 5.44 -8.84 -17.25
N ARG A 24 5.73 -7.56 -17.00
CA ARG A 24 7.10 -7.08 -16.86
C ARG A 24 7.40 -6.91 -15.37
N LEU A 25 8.30 -7.73 -14.85
CA LEU A 25 8.81 -7.55 -13.49
C LEU A 25 10.03 -6.63 -13.49
N ASN A 26 10.01 -5.63 -12.63
CA ASN A 26 11.18 -4.77 -12.43
C ASN A 26 12.22 -5.51 -11.58
N HIS A 27 13.39 -5.81 -12.15
CA HIS A 27 14.47 -6.49 -11.47
C HIS A 27 14.95 -5.75 -10.21
N ALA A 28 14.91 -4.40 -10.20
CA ALA A 28 15.26 -3.61 -9.03
C ALA A 28 14.28 -3.84 -7.86
N THR A 29 12.99 -4.00 -8.16
CA THR A 29 11.97 -4.31 -7.15
C THR A 29 12.22 -5.68 -6.51
N ILE A 30 12.55 -6.69 -7.32
CA ILE A 30 12.88 -8.04 -6.82
C ILE A 30 14.14 -8.01 -5.96
N ILE A 31 15.18 -7.29 -6.41
CA ILE A 31 16.43 -7.13 -5.64
C ILE A 31 16.15 -6.44 -4.31
N ASN A 32 15.43 -5.31 -4.32
CA ASN A 32 15.10 -4.57 -3.11
C ASN A 32 14.32 -5.44 -2.12
N HIS A 33 13.36 -6.23 -2.61
CA HIS A 33 12.60 -7.16 -1.77
C HIS A 33 13.47 -8.30 -1.21
N SER A 34 14.37 -8.86 -2.02
CA SER A 34 15.31 -9.92 -1.59
C SER A 34 16.35 -9.43 -0.57
N THR A 35 16.69 -8.15 -0.62
CA THR A 35 17.67 -7.51 0.27
C THR A 35 17.03 -6.95 1.53
N ARG A 36 15.76 -7.30 1.81
CA ARG A 36 14.97 -6.80 2.95
C ARG A 36 14.94 -5.27 3.06
N LYS A 37 15.03 -4.56 1.94
CA LYS A 37 14.75 -3.13 1.96
C LYS A 37 13.27 -2.94 2.27
N LEU A 38 12.97 -1.91 3.06
CA LEU A 38 11.60 -1.55 3.38
C LEU A 38 10.80 -1.41 2.08
N THR A 39 9.68 -2.11 2.04
CA THR A 39 8.67 -1.93 0.99
C THR A 39 8.13 -0.50 1.06
N ARG A 40 7.49 -0.05 -0.02
CA ARG A 40 6.79 1.25 0.00
C ARG A 40 5.72 1.30 1.09
N ALA A 41 5.05 0.18 1.36
CA ALA A 41 4.06 0.08 2.43
C ALA A 41 4.71 0.31 3.80
N GLU A 42 5.80 -0.39 4.11
CA GLU A 42 6.52 -0.25 5.39
C GLU A 42 7.15 1.14 5.54
N SER A 43 7.77 1.68 4.50
CA SER A 43 8.34 3.03 4.55
C SER A 43 7.28 4.12 4.65
N ASN A 44 6.07 3.91 4.14
CA ASN A 44 4.98 4.85 4.28
C ASN A 44 4.34 4.72 5.67
N ALA A 45 4.22 3.51 6.20
CA ALA A 45 3.73 3.27 7.56
C ALA A 45 4.62 3.97 8.61
N SER A 46 5.94 3.96 8.42
CA SER A 46 6.86 4.69 9.31
C SER A 46 6.77 6.21 9.21
N LYS A 47 6.14 6.73 8.15
CA LYS A 47 5.92 8.17 7.90
C LYS A 47 4.44 8.53 8.00
N ALA A 48 3.61 7.61 8.47
CA ALA A 48 2.18 7.81 8.53
C ALA A 48 1.88 8.95 9.50
N TRP A 49 0.92 9.78 9.11
CA TRP A 49 0.47 10.89 9.94
C TRP A 49 -0.29 10.40 11.18
N LEU A 50 -0.99 9.28 11.03
CA LEU A 50 -1.75 8.61 12.08
C LEU A 50 -1.13 7.25 12.38
N THR A 51 -1.18 6.84 13.64
CA THR A 51 -0.98 5.45 14.04
C THR A 51 -2.09 4.57 13.47
N VAL A 52 -1.88 3.25 13.51
CA VAL A 52 -2.90 2.29 13.06
C VAL A 52 -4.20 2.46 13.86
N GLY A 53 -4.10 2.61 15.18
CA GLY A 53 -5.29 2.79 16.04
C GLY A 53 -6.02 4.11 15.78
N GLU A 54 -5.30 5.20 15.55
CA GLU A 54 -5.91 6.48 15.16
C GLU A 54 -6.56 6.40 13.79
N THR A 55 -5.92 5.71 12.83
CA THR A 55 -6.50 5.47 11.51
C THR A 55 -7.82 4.71 11.62
N ASP A 56 -7.87 3.66 12.45
CA ASP A 56 -9.09 2.87 12.67
C ASP A 56 -10.21 3.71 13.30
N ALA A 57 -9.87 4.56 14.28
CA ALA A 57 -10.82 5.48 14.92
C ALA A 57 -11.38 6.49 13.91
N VAL A 58 -10.53 7.08 13.08
CA VAL A 58 -10.93 8.04 12.04
C VAL A 58 -11.82 7.37 10.98
N ILE A 59 -11.50 6.15 10.56
CA ILE A 59 -12.33 5.39 9.61
C ILE A 59 -13.71 5.10 10.21
N ALA A 60 -13.77 4.66 11.47
CA ALA A 60 -15.03 4.39 12.16
C ALA A 60 -15.91 5.65 12.24
N TYR A 61 -15.31 6.79 12.58
CA TYR A 61 -15.99 8.08 12.62
C TYR A 61 -16.55 8.50 11.25
N ILE A 62 -15.75 8.39 10.18
CA ILE A 62 -16.21 8.72 8.82
C ILE A 62 -17.41 7.84 8.42
N ILE A 63 -17.35 6.53 8.72
CA ILE A 63 -18.43 5.59 8.39
C ILE A 63 -19.70 5.96 9.15
N GLU A 64 -19.60 6.28 10.44
CA GLU A 64 -20.74 6.69 11.26
C GLU A 64 -21.41 7.95 10.68
N VAL A 65 -20.61 8.98 10.41
CA VAL A 65 -21.08 10.26 9.90
C VAL A 65 -21.68 10.13 8.49
N ALA A 66 -21.09 9.27 7.64
CA ALA A 66 -21.64 8.95 6.33
C ALA A 66 -22.99 8.20 6.43
N ASN A 67 -23.13 7.25 7.37
CA ASN A 67 -24.37 6.53 7.62
C ASN A 67 -25.49 7.46 8.12
N GLN A 68 -25.14 8.54 8.81
CA GLN A 68 -26.07 9.60 9.22
C GLN A 68 -26.48 10.53 8.06
N GLY A 69 -25.92 10.33 6.86
CA GLY A 69 -26.25 11.11 5.65
C GLY A 69 -25.38 12.35 5.44
N PHE A 70 -24.29 12.50 6.19
CA PHE A 70 -23.40 13.67 6.12
C PHE A 70 -21.97 13.28 5.71
N PRO A 71 -21.72 12.81 4.47
CA PRO A 71 -20.36 12.46 4.07
C PRO A 71 -19.41 13.66 4.21
N LEU A 72 -18.34 13.51 5.00
CA LEU A 72 -17.36 14.56 5.23
C LEU A 72 -16.53 14.82 3.98
N SER A 73 -16.28 16.10 3.68
CA SER A 73 -15.23 16.47 2.73
C SER A 73 -13.86 16.21 3.32
N HIS A 74 -12.83 16.10 2.47
CA HIS A 74 -11.45 15.91 2.91
C HIS A 74 -10.99 17.01 3.89
N ARG A 75 -11.45 18.25 3.70
CA ARG A 75 -11.13 19.37 4.58
C ARG A 75 -11.74 19.19 5.98
N GLN A 76 -13.04 18.87 6.06
CA GLN A 76 -13.73 18.67 7.33
C GLN A 76 -13.16 17.47 8.09
N LEU A 77 -12.80 16.41 7.36
CA LEU A 77 -12.12 15.28 7.96
C LEU A 77 -10.80 15.71 8.59
N LYS A 78 -9.99 16.50 7.88
CA LYS A 78 -8.74 17.01 8.41
C LYS A 78 -8.96 17.87 9.67
N GLU A 79 -9.92 18.78 9.64
CA GLU A 79 -10.28 19.64 10.78
C GLU A 79 -10.67 18.78 12.00
N HIS A 80 -11.49 17.75 11.83
CA HIS A 80 -11.86 16.84 12.93
C HIS A 80 -10.70 15.97 13.42
N VAL A 81 -9.82 15.51 12.53
CA VAL A 81 -8.61 14.79 12.94
C VAL A 81 -7.68 15.70 13.74
N ASP A 82 -7.47 16.95 13.32
CA ASP A 82 -6.63 17.95 13.99
C ASP A 82 -7.22 18.42 15.35
N GLU A 83 -8.53 18.35 15.54
CA GLU A 83 -9.21 18.74 16.79
C GLU A 83 -9.26 17.63 17.85
N ILE A 84 -9.31 16.36 17.43
CA ILE A 84 -9.60 15.21 18.30
C ILE A 84 -8.32 14.47 18.73
N LEU A 85 -7.28 14.45 17.88
CA LEU A 85 -6.03 13.72 18.09
C LEU A 85 -4.87 14.67 18.39
#